data_AF-A0A2T0N6A1-F1
#
_entry.id   AF-A0A2T0N6A1-F1
#
_cell.length_a   1.000
_cell.length_b   1.000
_cell.length_c   1.000
_cell.angle_alpha   90.00
_cell.angle_beta   90.00
_cell.angle_gamma   90.00
#
_symmetry.space_group_name_H-M   'P 1'
#
loop_
_entity.id
_entity.type
_entity.pdbx_description
1 polymer ?
#
loop_
_entity_poly.entity_id
_entity_poly.type
_entity_poly.pdbx_seq_one_letter_code
_entity_poly.pdbx_strand_id
1 'polypeptide(L)'
;MQYRRAVERLRMLAEACEQTRRVPADEPFLREAYVFGDLLEGTDPIEAIEVVFVLNLPSEDVSWGSHPPGTAWLVDFLHLDKGGIAYWWRSHRDPVANHRIHEPVRFWSLAGIETEVLEALAERRFSSARRQTTAPRRPPAEVEAELKTTLDHLRSVHAAYWDRRWRRAHRGLSRYPEHHLWEAVRGYLELLDERDKRAGPDEG
;
A
#
# COMPACT_ATOMS: atom_id res chain seq x y z
N MET A 1 -18.72 -3.76 6.42
CA MET A 1 -18.26 -4.81 7.36
C MET A 1 -18.32 -4.25 8.78
N GLN A 2 -18.80 -5.02 9.77
CA GLN A 2 -18.80 -4.53 11.17
C GLN A 2 -17.38 -4.32 11.70
N TYR A 3 -17.19 -3.31 12.55
CA TYR A 3 -15.87 -2.95 13.12
C TYR A 3 -15.14 -4.16 13.74
N ARG A 4 -15.82 -4.93 14.59
CA ARG A 4 -15.23 -6.12 15.24
C ARG A 4 -14.67 -7.12 14.23
N ARG A 5 -15.43 -7.37 13.16
CA ARG A 5 -15.03 -8.28 12.07
C ARG A 5 -13.86 -7.72 11.27
N ALA A 6 -13.77 -6.39 11.13
CA ALA A 6 -12.64 -5.74 10.49
C ALA A 6 -11.35 -5.92 11.31
N VAL A 7 -11.41 -5.75 12.64
CA VAL A 7 -10.26 -6.01 13.53
C VAL A 7 -9.84 -7.48 13.51
N GLU A 8 -10.79 -8.42 13.55
CA GLU A 8 -10.49 -9.85 13.41
C GLU A 8 -9.81 -10.16 12.06
N ARG A 9 -10.28 -9.53 10.98
CA ARG A 9 -9.67 -9.69 9.66
C ARG A 9 -8.28 -9.06 9.58
N LEU A 10 -8.03 -7.93 10.24
CA LEU A 10 -6.69 -7.35 10.35
C LEU A 10 -5.74 -8.29 11.11
N ARG A 11 -6.20 -8.96 12.17
CA ARG A 11 -5.40 -9.97 12.90
C ARG A 11 -5.02 -11.14 12.01
N MET A 12 -5.98 -11.70 11.27
CA MET A 12 -5.72 -12.76 10.29
C MET A 12 -4.71 -12.30 9.22
N LEU A 13 -4.79 -11.04 8.78
CA LEU A 13 -3.84 -10.47 7.84
C LEU A 13 -2.44 -10.34 8.44
N ALA A 14 -2.31 -9.94 9.71
CA ALA A 14 -1.04 -9.87 10.43
C ALA A 14 -0.38 -11.26 10.55
N GLU A 15 -1.17 -12.29 10.88
CA GLU A 15 -0.72 -13.68 10.93
C GLU A 15 -0.28 -14.19 9.54
N ALA A 16 -1.01 -13.82 8.49
CA ALA A 16 -0.61 -14.15 7.13
C ALA A 16 0.71 -13.45 6.74
N CYS A 17 0.89 -12.17 7.09
CA CYS A 17 2.16 -11.47 6.89
C CYS A 17 3.31 -12.19 7.62
N GLU A 18 3.10 -12.64 8.86
CA GLU A 18 4.09 -13.38 9.63
C GLU A 18 4.49 -14.71 8.95
N GLN A 19 3.54 -15.39 8.31
CA GLN A 19 3.84 -16.62 7.56
C GLN A 19 4.74 -16.37 6.34
N THR A 20 4.70 -15.17 5.73
CA THR A 20 5.57 -14.85 4.59
C THR A 20 7.06 -14.86 4.97
N ARG A 21 7.41 -14.59 6.23
CA ARG A 21 8.80 -14.66 6.73
C ARG A 21 9.38 -16.06 6.74
N ARG A 22 8.53 -17.09 6.72
CA ARG A 22 8.96 -18.50 6.75
C ARG A 22 9.41 -19.00 5.38
N VAL A 23 9.22 -18.20 4.33
CA VAL A 23 9.69 -18.50 2.98
C VAL A 23 11.20 -18.18 2.90
N PRO A 24 12.07 -19.15 2.60
CA PRO A 24 13.51 -18.90 2.50
C PRO A 24 13.81 -17.92 1.36
N ALA A 25 14.37 -16.77 1.70
CA ALA A 25 14.89 -15.78 0.75
C ALA A 25 16.07 -15.06 1.41
N ASP A 26 17.06 -14.65 0.61
CA ASP A 26 18.22 -13.89 1.11
C ASP A 26 17.79 -12.56 1.72
N GLU A 27 16.77 -11.92 1.15
CA GLU A 27 16.12 -10.73 1.70
C GLU A 27 14.59 -10.86 1.66
N PRO A 28 13.87 -10.60 2.76
CA PRO A 28 12.41 -10.69 2.79
C PRO A 28 11.75 -9.68 1.85
N PHE A 29 10.91 -10.16 0.93
CA PHE A 29 10.23 -9.30 -0.05
C PHE A 29 9.22 -8.34 0.61
N LEU A 30 8.45 -8.82 1.58
CA LEU A 30 7.55 -8.02 2.41
C LEU A 30 8.26 -7.66 3.72
N ARG A 31 8.34 -6.37 4.06
CA ARG A 31 9.07 -5.88 5.24
C ARG A 31 8.16 -5.41 6.37
N GLU A 32 7.11 -4.69 6.03
CA GLU A 32 6.19 -4.08 7.00
C GLU A 32 4.77 -4.00 6.45
N ALA A 33 3.78 -3.93 7.35
CA ALA A 33 2.40 -3.71 7.01
C ALA A 33 1.74 -2.72 7.98
N TYR A 34 0.97 -1.79 7.39
CA TYR A 34 0.33 -0.68 8.08
C TYR A 34 -1.16 -0.64 7.77
N VAL A 35 -1.94 -0.14 8.72
CA VAL A 35 -3.37 0.14 8.56
C VAL A 35 -3.60 1.64 8.72
N PHE A 36 -4.59 2.17 8.00
CA PHE A 36 -4.97 3.57 8.08
C PHE A 36 -6.48 3.76 7.83
N GLY A 37 -6.95 5.01 7.85
CA GLY A 37 -8.32 5.39 7.49
C GLY A 37 -9.39 4.91 8.47
N ASP A 38 -10.53 4.46 7.94
CA ASP A 38 -11.79 4.20 8.68
C ASP A 38 -11.61 3.33 9.94
N LEU A 39 -10.73 2.34 9.89
CA LEU A 39 -10.49 1.45 11.03
C LEU A 39 -9.84 2.20 12.22
N LEU A 40 -9.00 3.19 11.94
CA LEU A 40 -8.36 4.03 12.96
C LEU A 40 -9.26 5.16 13.44
N GLU A 41 -10.32 5.48 12.69
CA GLU A 41 -11.33 6.48 13.05
C GLU A 41 -12.51 5.86 13.81
N GLY A 42 -12.65 4.54 13.75
CA GLY A 42 -13.70 3.81 14.47
C GLY A 42 -15.04 3.76 13.73
N THR A 43 -15.03 4.02 12.41
CA THR A 43 -16.20 3.92 11.53
C THR A 43 -16.85 2.54 11.67
N ASP A 44 -18.19 2.48 11.72
CA ASP A 44 -18.96 1.23 11.76
C ASP A 44 -20.32 1.45 11.08
N PRO A 45 -20.60 0.84 9.92
CA PRO A 45 -19.81 -0.19 9.24
C PRO A 45 -18.61 0.38 8.46
N ILE A 46 -17.55 -0.43 8.33
CA ILE A 46 -16.36 -0.16 7.51
C ILE A 46 -16.58 -0.74 6.10
N GLU A 47 -16.33 0.05 5.06
CA GLU A 47 -16.43 -0.43 3.68
C GLU A 47 -15.32 -1.45 3.35
N ALA A 48 -14.07 -1.05 3.55
CA ALA A 48 -12.88 -1.89 3.38
C ALA A 48 -11.81 -1.52 4.41
N ILE A 49 -10.97 -2.50 4.77
CA ILE A 49 -9.78 -2.23 5.58
C ILE A 49 -8.71 -1.64 4.67
N GLU A 50 -8.26 -0.43 4.96
CA GLU A 50 -7.22 0.25 4.19
C GLU A 50 -5.84 -0.09 4.74
N VAL A 51 -5.02 -0.76 3.93
CA VAL A 51 -3.71 -1.27 4.34
C VAL A 51 -2.60 -0.89 3.37
N VAL A 52 -1.39 -0.75 3.89
CA VAL A 52 -0.20 -0.48 3.10
C VAL A 52 0.84 -1.54 3.39
N PHE A 53 1.40 -2.12 2.34
CA PHE A 53 2.48 -3.09 2.43
C PHE A 53 3.79 -2.49 1.94
N VAL A 54 4.83 -2.58 2.76
CA VAL A 54 6.16 -2.06 2.45
C VAL A 54 7.02 -3.17 1.88
N LEU A 55 7.47 -2.99 0.64
CA LEU A 55 8.25 -3.96 -0.12
C LEU A 55 9.75 -3.65 -0.06
N ASN A 56 10.54 -4.72 -0.12
CA ASN A 56 11.98 -4.65 -0.34
C ASN A 56 12.32 -4.41 -1.82
N LEU A 57 11.72 -3.38 -2.40
CA LEU A 57 11.94 -2.90 -3.75
C LEU A 57 12.36 -1.43 -3.71
N PRO A 58 13.09 -0.93 -4.71
CA PRO A 58 13.42 0.48 -4.82
C PRO A 58 12.18 1.30 -5.23
N SER A 59 12.22 2.63 -5.04
CA SER A 59 11.07 3.52 -5.26
C SER A 59 10.58 3.50 -6.70
N GLU A 60 11.49 3.38 -7.67
CA GLU A 60 11.19 3.29 -9.11
C GLU A 60 10.34 2.07 -9.51
N ASP A 61 10.40 0.99 -8.74
CA ASP A 61 9.62 -0.23 -8.97
C ASP A 61 8.26 -0.20 -8.25
N VAL A 62 8.04 0.77 -7.35
CA VAL A 62 6.84 0.88 -6.51
C VAL A 62 6.20 2.26 -6.65
N SER A 63 5.92 2.66 -7.90
CA SER A 63 5.20 3.90 -8.19
C SER A 63 3.79 3.90 -7.59
N TRP A 64 3.23 5.09 -7.35
CA TRP A 64 1.94 5.22 -6.69
C TRP A 64 0.82 4.56 -7.51
N GLY A 65 0.00 3.74 -6.86
CA GLY A 65 -1.15 3.06 -7.49
C GLY A 65 -0.79 1.96 -8.49
N SER A 66 0.50 1.65 -8.69
CA SER A 66 0.94 0.58 -9.59
C SER A 66 0.98 -0.78 -8.89
N HIS A 67 1.16 -1.84 -9.69
CA HIS A 67 1.40 -3.19 -9.20
C HIS A 67 2.87 -3.59 -9.47
N PRO A 68 3.75 -3.56 -8.44
CA PRO A 68 5.16 -3.85 -8.59
C PRO A 68 5.44 -5.27 -9.10
N PRO A 69 6.60 -5.51 -9.74
CA PRO A 69 6.99 -6.85 -10.14
C PRO A 69 7.09 -7.77 -8.91
N GLY A 70 6.60 -9.01 -9.07
CA GLY A 70 6.72 -10.03 -8.02
C GLY A 70 5.69 -9.95 -6.89
N THR A 71 4.70 -9.03 -6.92
CA THR A 71 3.66 -8.96 -5.86
C THR A 71 2.50 -9.92 -6.06
N ALA A 72 2.39 -10.57 -7.21
CA ALA A 72 1.23 -11.38 -7.53
C ALA A 72 1.03 -12.57 -6.55
N TRP A 73 2.13 -13.21 -6.13
CA TRP A 73 2.06 -14.26 -5.11
C TRP A 73 1.63 -13.71 -3.74
N LEU A 74 2.00 -12.47 -3.39
CA LEU A 74 1.58 -11.84 -2.13
C LEU A 74 0.08 -11.55 -2.15
N VAL A 75 -0.46 -11.09 -3.28
CA VAL A 75 -1.90 -10.86 -3.45
C VAL A 75 -2.68 -12.14 -3.20
N ASP A 76 -2.26 -13.24 -3.81
CA ASP A 76 -2.89 -14.55 -3.65
C ASP A 76 -2.74 -15.05 -2.22
N PHE A 77 -1.53 -15.00 -1.66
CA PHE A 77 -1.19 -15.53 -0.33
C PHE A 77 -1.92 -14.78 0.80
N LEU A 78 -1.98 -13.46 0.70
CA LEU A 78 -2.68 -12.60 1.67
C LEU A 78 -4.17 -12.45 1.35
N HIS A 79 -4.66 -13.04 0.26
CA HIS A 79 -6.04 -13.00 -0.19
C HIS A 79 -6.59 -11.57 -0.35
N LEU A 80 -5.78 -10.68 -0.92
CA LEU A 80 -6.13 -9.26 -1.07
C LEU A 80 -7.22 -9.02 -2.12
N ASP A 81 -7.45 -9.99 -3.01
CA ASP A 81 -8.44 -9.97 -4.07
C ASP A 81 -9.84 -10.42 -3.62
N LYS A 82 -9.99 -11.01 -2.42
CA LYS A 82 -11.27 -11.52 -1.89
C LYS A 82 -12.23 -10.43 -1.37
N GLY A 83 -11.92 -9.16 -1.60
CA GLY A 83 -12.74 -7.99 -1.22
C GLY A 83 -12.72 -7.68 0.28
N GLY A 84 -13.09 -6.45 0.65
CA GLY A 84 -13.07 -5.96 2.05
C GLY A 84 -11.68 -5.53 2.56
N ILE A 85 -10.69 -5.50 1.68
CA ILE A 85 -9.37 -4.90 1.89
C ILE A 85 -9.10 -4.00 0.68
N ALA A 86 -8.73 -2.74 0.95
CA ALA A 86 -8.15 -1.84 -0.04
C ALA A 86 -6.66 -1.72 0.31
N TYR A 87 -5.78 -1.90 -0.66
CA TYR A 87 -4.35 -2.00 -0.38
C TYR A 87 -3.49 -1.18 -1.34
N TRP A 88 -2.35 -0.75 -0.81
CA TRP A 88 -1.32 -0.01 -1.55
C TRP A 88 0.06 -0.60 -1.26
N TRP A 89 0.96 -0.46 -2.22
CA TRP A 89 2.36 -0.84 -2.10
C TRP A 89 3.21 0.40 -1.85
N ARG A 90 4.25 0.27 -1.02
CA ARG A 90 5.28 1.29 -0.83
C ARG A 90 6.67 0.67 -0.86
N SER A 91 7.65 1.42 -1.36
CA SER A 91 9.05 1.05 -1.17
C SER A 91 9.46 1.27 0.29
N HIS A 92 10.33 0.41 0.83
CA HIS A 92 11.00 0.65 2.10
C HIS A 92 11.89 1.90 2.12
N ARG A 93 12.24 2.45 0.94
CA ARG A 93 13.02 3.67 0.80
C ARG A 93 12.18 4.93 1.02
N ASP A 94 10.87 4.84 0.81
CA ASP A 94 9.97 5.99 0.88
C ASP A 94 9.24 6.06 2.23
N PRO A 95 8.73 7.24 2.61
CA PRO A 95 7.75 7.35 3.68
C PRO A 95 6.49 6.52 3.36
N VAL A 96 5.87 5.91 4.38
CA VAL A 96 4.58 5.21 4.21
C VAL A 96 3.45 6.23 4.05
N ALA A 97 3.51 7.34 4.78
CA ALA A 97 2.53 8.40 4.70
C ALA A 97 2.71 9.24 3.43
N ASN A 98 1.60 9.65 2.82
CA ASN A 98 1.55 10.57 1.68
C ASN A 98 0.22 11.34 1.66
N HIS A 99 -0.20 11.84 0.49
CA HIS A 99 -1.47 12.55 0.31
C HIS A 99 -2.72 11.70 0.57
N ARG A 100 -2.64 10.37 0.44
CA ARG A 100 -3.76 9.44 0.66
C ARG A 100 -3.66 8.69 1.98
N ILE A 101 -2.43 8.39 2.41
CA ILE A 101 -2.13 7.60 3.60
C ILE A 101 -1.78 8.55 4.75
N HIS A 102 -2.78 8.87 5.58
CA HIS A 102 -2.60 9.73 6.74
C HIS A 102 -2.45 8.92 8.03
N GLU A 103 -1.48 9.31 8.86
CA GLU A 103 -1.18 8.69 10.16
C GLU A 103 -1.24 7.15 10.19
N PRO A 104 -0.54 6.45 9.29
CA PRO A 104 -0.57 5.00 9.23
C PRO A 104 -0.02 4.38 10.52
N VAL A 105 -0.66 3.32 10.99
CA VAL A 105 -0.28 2.56 12.19
C VAL A 105 0.26 1.21 11.77
N ARG A 106 1.49 0.87 12.20
CA ARG A 106 2.10 -0.42 11.88
C ARG A 106 1.42 -1.52 12.69
N PHE A 107 1.00 -2.59 12.03
CA PHE A 107 0.42 -3.77 12.71
C PHE A 107 1.31 -5.01 12.58
N TRP A 108 2.30 -4.97 11.69
CA TRP A 108 3.26 -6.06 11.49
C TRP A 108 4.57 -5.55 10.88
N SER A 109 5.68 -6.20 11.23
CA SER A 109 7.00 -5.99 10.61
C SER A 109 7.85 -7.27 10.66
N LEU A 110 9.07 -7.21 10.13
CA LEU A 110 10.07 -8.27 10.33
C LEU A 110 10.44 -8.53 11.81
N ALA A 111 10.11 -7.62 12.74
CA ALA A 111 10.26 -7.88 14.17
C ALA A 111 9.12 -8.74 14.75
N GLY A 112 8.00 -8.89 14.01
CA GLY A 112 6.83 -9.65 14.41
C GLY A 112 5.53 -8.83 14.31
N ILE A 113 4.46 -9.42 14.84
CA ILE A 113 3.13 -8.80 14.95
C ILE A 113 3.13 -7.77 16.07
N GLU A 114 2.55 -6.59 15.81
CA GLU A 114 2.38 -5.52 16.80
C GLU A 114 1.12 -5.80 17.64
N THR A 115 1.19 -6.78 18.56
CA THR A 115 0.02 -7.27 19.31
C THR A 115 -0.69 -6.17 20.09
N GLU A 116 0.06 -5.24 20.71
CA GLU A 116 -0.52 -4.14 21.48
C GLU A 116 -1.42 -3.23 20.62
N VAL A 117 -1.01 -3.00 19.36
CA VAL A 117 -1.80 -2.22 18.39
C VAL A 117 -3.11 -2.93 18.10
N LEU A 118 -3.07 -4.24 17.85
CA LEU A 118 -4.26 -5.05 17.54
C LEU A 118 -5.21 -5.19 18.74
N GLU A 119 -4.69 -5.17 19.96
CA GLU A 119 -5.48 -5.11 21.20
C GLU A 119 -6.10 -3.73 21.39
N ALA A 120 -5.32 -2.66 21.21
CA ALA A 120 -5.82 -1.29 21.29
C ALA A 120 -6.95 -1.03 20.27
N LEU A 121 -6.85 -1.57 19.04
CA LEU A 121 -7.94 -1.49 18.06
C LEU A 121 -9.17 -2.28 18.49
N ALA A 122 -9.01 -3.50 19.00
CA ALA A 122 -10.16 -4.28 19.49
C ALA A 122 -10.92 -3.58 20.62
N GLU A 123 -10.20 -2.85 21.48
CA GLU A 123 -10.75 -2.05 22.58
C GLU A 123 -11.12 -0.62 22.18
N ARG A 124 -11.02 -0.26 20.88
CA ARG A 124 -11.28 1.09 20.35
C ARG A 124 -10.45 2.20 21.02
N ARG A 125 -9.24 1.89 21.49
CA ARG A 125 -8.25 2.83 22.04
C ARG A 125 -7.33 3.41 20.95
N PHE A 126 -7.90 4.12 19.99
CA PHE A 126 -7.20 4.58 18.77
C PHE A 126 -5.94 5.42 19.03
N SER A 127 -5.98 6.35 20.00
CA SER A 127 -4.81 7.15 20.36
C SER A 127 -3.66 6.31 20.91
N SER A 128 -3.96 5.19 21.58
CA SER A 128 -2.95 4.27 22.08
C SER A 128 -2.33 3.45 20.95
N ALA A 129 -3.14 2.96 20.00
CA ALA A 129 -2.65 2.28 18.80
C ALA A 129 -1.66 3.16 18.00
N ARG A 130 -1.95 4.46 17.85
CA ARG A 130 -1.04 5.41 17.19
C ARG A 130 0.27 5.61 17.95
N ARG A 131 0.23 5.70 19.28
CA ARG A 131 1.44 5.87 20.11
C ARG A 131 2.33 4.63 20.13
N GLN A 132 1.76 3.44 19.99
CA GLN A 132 2.48 2.17 20.00
C GLN A 132 3.19 1.87 18.68
N THR A 133 2.94 2.63 17.61
CA THR A 133 3.71 2.48 16.37
C THR A 133 5.16 2.90 16.61
N THR A 134 6.05 1.90 16.67
CA THR A 134 7.48 2.06 16.96
C THR A 134 8.29 2.58 15.75
N ALA A 135 7.66 2.69 14.57
CA ALA A 135 8.34 3.18 13.37
C ALA A 135 8.66 4.69 13.47
N PRO A 136 9.86 5.14 13.09
CA PRO A 136 10.17 6.57 13.06
C PRO A 136 9.23 7.27 12.07
N ARG A 137 8.50 8.28 12.56
CA ARG A 137 7.63 9.11 11.71
C ARG A 137 8.51 9.92 10.76
N ARG A 138 8.61 9.47 9.51
CA ARG A 138 9.15 10.27 8.41
C ARG A 138 8.11 11.32 8.02
N PRO A 139 8.53 12.49 7.51
CA PRO A 139 7.59 13.40 6.88
C PRO A 139 6.85 12.67 5.76
N PRO A 140 5.57 12.98 5.51
CA PRO A 140 4.85 12.43 4.38
C PRO A 140 5.63 12.68 3.08
N ALA A 141 5.54 11.74 2.16
CA ALA A 141 6.18 11.91 0.86
C ALA A 141 5.63 13.14 0.13
N GLU A 142 6.54 13.87 -0.51
CA GLU A 142 6.21 15.06 -1.28
C GLU A 142 5.51 14.67 -2.57
N VAL A 143 4.36 15.30 -2.85
CA VAL A 143 3.56 14.98 -4.04
C VAL A 143 4.34 15.19 -5.33
N GLU A 144 5.19 16.22 -5.42
CA GLU A 144 6.04 16.45 -6.61
C GLU A 144 7.04 15.31 -6.86
N ALA A 145 7.65 14.78 -5.79
CA ALA A 145 8.57 13.66 -5.90
C ALA A 145 7.83 12.37 -6.33
N GLU A 146 6.66 12.10 -5.74
CA GLU A 146 5.82 10.95 -6.14
C GLU A 146 5.31 11.09 -7.58
N LEU A 147 4.91 12.30 -7.98
CA LEU A 147 4.42 12.60 -9.32
C LEU A 147 5.51 12.36 -10.36
N LYS A 148 6.76 12.78 -10.07
CA LYS A 148 7.91 12.51 -10.93
C LYS A 148 8.13 11.01 -11.11
N THR A 149 8.18 10.24 -10.02
CA THR A 149 8.39 8.78 -10.08
C THR A 149 7.28 8.09 -10.86
N THR A 150 6.02 8.49 -10.64
CA THR A 150 4.87 7.90 -11.34
C THR A 150 4.84 8.29 -12.82
N LEU A 151 5.26 9.50 -13.18
CA LEU A 151 5.41 9.92 -14.58
C LEU A 151 6.52 9.13 -15.28
N ASP A 152 7.66 8.91 -14.63
CA ASP A 152 8.77 8.12 -15.17
C ASP A 152 8.32 6.65 -15.39
N HIS A 153 7.55 6.08 -14.46
CA HIS A 153 6.93 4.76 -14.62
C HIS A 153 5.93 4.71 -15.79
N LEU A 154 5.02 5.68 -15.89
CA LEU A 154 4.07 5.77 -16.99
C LEU A 154 4.77 5.85 -18.35
N ARG A 155 5.83 6.65 -18.46
CA ARG A 155 6.65 6.75 -19.67
C ARG A 155 7.30 5.41 -20.04
N SER A 156 7.80 4.68 -19.05
CA SER A 156 8.37 3.34 -19.23
C SER A 156 7.34 2.35 -19.76
N VAL A 157 6.16 2.27 -19.12
CA VAL A 157 5.05 1.42 -19.56
C VAL A 157 4.60 1.78 -20.97
N HIS A 158 4.40 3.07 -21.24
CA HIS A 158 4.00 3.56 -22.56
C HIS A 158 5.01 3.16 -23.65
N ALA A 159 6.31 3.31 -23.39
CA ALA A 159 7.37 2.93 -24.34
C ALA A 159 7.40 1.42 -24.60
N ALA A 160 7.16 0.60 -23.57
CA ALA A 160 7.21 -0.86 -23.66
C ALA A 160 5.89 -1.52 -24.10
N TYR A 161 4.77 -0.79 -24.10
CA TYR A 161 3.42 -1.35 -24.20
C TYR A 161 3.19 -2.24 -25.44
N TRP A 162 3.81 -1.90 -26.57
CA TRP A 162 3.71 -2.66 -27.82
C TRP A 162 4.80 -3.73 -27.99
N ASP A 163 5.78 -3.79 -27.09
CA ASP A 163 6.80 -4.82 -27.13
C ASP A 163 6.20 -6.21 -26.83
N ARG A 164 6.48 -7.17 -27.72
CA ARG A 164 5.89 -8.51 -27.64
C ARG A 164 6.39 -9.30 -26.43
N ARG A 165 7.64 -9.10 -26.01
CA ARG A 165 8.21 -9.80 -24.85
C ARG A 165 7.62 -9.22 -23.57
N TRP A 166 7.54 -7.90 -23.47
CA TRP A 166 6.93 -7.19 -22.36
C TRP A 166 5.47 -7.61 -22.16
N ARG A 167 4.65 -7.56 -23.22
CA ARG A 167 3.23 -7.98 -23.15
C ARG A 167 3.04 -9.44 -22.73
N ARG A 168 3.98 -10.32 -23.10
CA ARG A 168 3.94 -11.72 -22.68
C ARG A 168 4.31 -11.88 -21.21
N ALA A 169 5.32 -11.14 -20.74
CA ALA A 169 5.74 -11.15 -19.33
C ALA A 169 4.69 -10.53 -18.40
N HIS A 170 3.90 -9.58 -18.89
CA HIS A 170 2.87 -8.86 -18.12
C HIS A 170 1.47 -9.47 -18.34
N ARG A 171 1.42 -10.79 -18.48
CA ARG A 171 0.19 -11.58 -18.55
C ARG A 171 0.28 -12.74 -17.54
N GLY A 172 -0.66 -12.82 -16.62
CA GLY A 172 -0.70 -13.87 -15.60
C GLY A 172 -1.56 -13.48 -14.41
N LEU A 173 -2.09 -14.46 -13.66
CA LEU A 173 -2.91 -14.25 -12.46
C LEU A 173 -4.04 -13.21 -12.68
N SER A 174 -4.81 -13.41 -13.75
CA SER A 174 -5.90 -12.50 -14.18
C SER A 174 -5.48 -11.07 -14.52
N ARG A 175 -4.18 -10.79 -14.62
CA ARG A 175 -3.64 -9.51 -15.06
C ARG A 175 -3.18 -9.56 -16.51
N TYR A 176 -3.35 -8.42 -17.17
CA TYR A 176 -3.07 -8.22 -18.59
C TYR A 176 -2.30 -6.90 -18.78
N PRO A 177 -1.59 -6.73 -19.91
CA PRO A 177 -0.87 -5.48 -20.23
C PRO A 177 -1.69 -4.20 -20.03
N GLU A 178 -3.00 -4.26 -20.30
CA GLU A 178 -3.96 -3.17 -20.16
C GLU A 178 -4.08 -2.71 -18.70
N HIS A 179 -3.96 -3.63 -17.73
CA HIS A 179 -4.00 -3.29 -16.30
C HIS A 179 -2.81 -2.42 -15.90
N HIS A 180 -1.62 -2.77 -16.38
CA HIS A 180 -0.41 -2.02 -16.08
C HIS A 180 -0.45 -0.59 -16.64
N LEU A 181 -0.97 -0.43 -17.86
CA LEU A 181 -1.17 0.90 -18.44
C LEU A 181 -2.23 1.69 -17.66
N TRP A 182 -3.38 1.07 -17.35
CA TRP A 182 -4.44 1.74 -16.62
C TRP A 182 -4.01 2.17 -15.21
N GLU A 183 -3.31 1.31 -14.47
CA GLU A 183 -2.78 1.63 -13.14
C GLU A 183 -1.77 2.77 -13.19
N ALA A 184 -0.81 2.74 -14.14
CA ALA A 184 0.17 3.81 -14.30
C ALA A 184 -0.49 5.16 -14.62
N VAL A 185 -1.51 5.16 -15.50
CA VAL A 185 -2.28 6.37 -15.82
C VAL A 185 -3.06 6.85 -14.61
N ARG A 186 -3.78 5.95 -13.91
CA ARG A 186 -4.59 6.29 -12.75
C ARG A 186 -3.75 6.89 -11.64
N GLY A 187 -2.62 6.26 -11.29
CA GLY A 187 -1.71 6.75 -10.26
C GLY A 187 -1.15 8.14 -10.58
N TYR A 188 -0.79 8.37 -11.85
CA TYR A 188 -0.31 9.68 -12.31
C TYR A 188 -1.42 10.75 -12.20
N LEU A 189 -2.62 10.46 -12.69
CA LEU A 189 -3.74 11.41 -12.65
C LEU A 189 -4.14 11.75 -11.21
N GLU A 190 -4.14 10.77 -10.30
CA GLU A 190 -4.45 11.03 -8.89
C GLU A 190 -3.47 12.02 -8.25
N LEU A 191 -2.17 11.84 -8.49
CA LEU A 191 -1.14 12.75 -7.98
C LEU A 191 -1.18 14.12 -8.66
N LEU A 192 -1.54 14.16 -9.95
CA LEU A 192 -1.72 15.40 -10.70
C LEU A 192 -2.87 16.23 -10.12
N ASP A 193 -4.03 15.60 -9.90
CA ASP A 193 -5.20 16.23 -9.28
C ASP A 193 -4.86 16.74 -7.87
N GLU A 194 -4.08 15.97 -7.10
CA GLU A 194 -3.63 16.38 -5.77
C GLU A 194 -2.69 17.57 -5.80
N ARG A 195 -1.74 17.61 -6.73
CA ARG A 195 -0.86 18.76 -6.93
C ARG A 195 -1.68 20.01 -7.26
N ASP A 196 -2.62 19.89 -8.21
CA ASP A 196 -3.41 21.03 -8.68
C ASP A 196 -4.34 21.56 -7.57
N LYS A 197 -4.89 20.69 -6.71
CA LYS A 197 -5.62 21.11 -5.50
C LYS A 197 -4.76 21.90 -4.52
N ARG A 198 -3.49 21.52 -4.36
CA ARG A 198 -2.55 22.22 -3.46
C ARG A 198 -2.07 23.54 -4.03
N ALA A 199 -1.99 23.65 -5.35
CA ALA A 199 -1.69 24.91 -6.02
C ALA A 199 -2.82 25.94 -5.84
N GLY A 200 -4.09 25.48 -5.77
CA GLY A 200 -5.26 26.36 -5.67
C GLY A 200 -5.41 27.28 -6.89
N PRO A 201 -6.57 27.94 -7.09
CA PRO A 201 -6.62 29.01 -8.07
C PRO A 201 -5.70 30.11 -7.57
N ASP A 202 -4.69 30.49 -8.35
CA ASP A 202 -4.04 31.80 -8.19
C ASP A 202 -5.17 32.82 -8.04
N GLU A 203 -5.23 33.51 -6.89
CA GLU A 203 -6.00 34.75 -6.77
C GLU A 203 -5.41 35.75 -7.77
N GLY A 204 -5.94 35.72 -8.99
CA GLY A 204 -5.73 36.71 -10.04
C GLY A 204 -6.76 37.83 -9.99
#